data_AF-A0A167D8J8-F1
#
_entry.id   AF-A0A167D8J8-F1
#
_cell.length_a   1.000
_cell.length_b   1.000
_cell.length_c   1.000
_cell.angle_alpha   90.00
_cell.angle_beta   90.00
_cell.angle_gamma   90.00
#
_symmetry.space_group_name_H-M   'P 1'
#
loop_
_entity.id
_entity.type
_entity.pdbx_description
1 polymer ?
#
loop_
_entity_poly.entity_id
_entity_poly.type
_entity_poly.pdbx_seq_one_letter_code
_entity_poly.pdbx_strand_id
1 'polypeptide(L)'
;MTTDKIKITMFHTSSSGSNNYYLYHAANEELRRKYEIELLSPLEARYNRNLNHSDVYITTHGEHVPRNDKVNIELWHGFPLKGMAKMDKQEEASDEHIRNYWSNVDMIMSYSTLYNTAMNACNGARIHQYHITGVPRNDALFAGNSRDNLTKVLPQWKDAAETVIFFMPTFRNSIITPDKKEGGKNFSNLFGLSDFNKSQLLEFLQLNNITLIIKLHPFEENYFANELQELSTQRIYTLNDKHLEKAGMDLYDVLGSADMLLTDYSSVYIDYLLLDRPVIFLPTDLDDYRANRGLLFEPYDFWTPGPKIDTQLELQDTIAQYLEEPTWYSHDRKTILNLTHKYQDQHSSIRIWEVIDRYIQENNDEIYHRREISLQHRELQQQIKHKIQEIIEQGHLAQANEAIQQYLESNSPDPDIFSMNGMLHLLNNDPQEAIKSFQAGHQHYPWDEDLLYNLGYVYEMIGDLKLAVQHYQESLRQSSRPDMTALLNDKLASLNTTR
;
A
#
# COMPACT_ATOMS: atom_id res chain seq x y z
N MET A 1 -21.83 14.82 26.32
CA MET A 1 -21.17 14.34 25.09
C MET A 1 -19.77 14.90 25.13
N THR A 2 -18.77 14.06 25.36
CA THR A 2 -17.38 14.52 25.22
C THR A 2 -17.20 14.95 23.77
N THR A 3 -16.82 16.21 23.61
CA THR A 3 -16.64 16.94 22.36
C THR A 3 -15.35 16.50 21.67
N ASP A 4 -15.22 15.21 21.41
CA ASP A 4 -14.03 14.66 20.77
C ASP A 4 -14.13 14.93 19.28
N LYS A 5 -13.04 15.47 18.72
CA LYS A 5 -12.93 15.77 17.29
C LYS A 5 -13.20 14.50 16.46
N ILE A 6 -13.61 14.70 15.22
CA ILE A 6 -13.61 13.62 14.23
C ILE A 6 -12.17 13.21 13.99
N LYS A 7 -11.91 11.91 14.09
CA LYS A 7 -10.61 11.29 13.89
C LYS A 7 -10.53 10.71 12.48
N ILE A 8 -9.56 11.21 11.72
CA ILE A 8 -9.24 10.82 10.35
C ILE A 8 -7.91 10.05 10.37
N THR A 9 -7.96 8.79 9.97
CA THR A 9 -6.79 7.92 9.92
C THR A 9 -6.49 7.55 8.47
N MET A 10 -5.24 7.81 8.09
CA MET A 10 -4.72 7.56 6.75
C MET A 10 -3.63 6.50 6.83
N PHE A 11 -3.49 5.70 5.78
CA PHE A 11 -2.54 4.58 5.75
C PHE A 11 -1.48 4.82 4.69
N HIS A 12 -0.21 4.82 5.08
CA HIS A 12 0.90 4.96 4.16
C HIS A 12 1.44 3.59 3.79
N THR A 13 1.10 3.09 2.59
CA THR A 13 1.73 1.89 2.03
C THR A 13 2.93 2.31 1.18
N SER A 14 4.06 1.61 1.31
CA SER A 14 5.27 1.96 0.57
C SER A 14 5.11 1.73 -0.94
N SER A 15 5.91 2.45 -1.73
CA SER A 15 6.15 2.28 -3.17
C SER A 15 5.02 2.68 -4.14
N SER A 16 3.74 2.57 -3.77
CA SER A 16 2.59 2.97 -4.61
C SER A 16 1.52 3.80 -3.90
N GLY A 17 1.49 3.82 -2.55
CA GLY A 17 0.48 4.47 -1.71
C GLY A 17 0.70 5.96 -1.43
N SER A 18 1.47 6.64 -2.27
CA SER A 18 1.95 8.01 -2.04
C SER A 18 0.85 9.05 -1.82
N ASN A 19 -0.36 8.83 -2.35
CA ASN A 19 -1.46 9.79 -2.23
C ASN A 19 -1.79 10.17 -0.79
N ASN A 20 -1.77 9.20 0.14
CA ASN A 20 -2.05 9.47 1.54
C ASN A 20 -0.94 10.29 2.23
N TYR A 21 0.32 10.02 1.89
CA TYR A 21 1.47 10.80 2.37
C TYR A 21 1.32 12.28 2.01
N TYR A 22 1.09 12.57 0.72
CA TYR A 22 0.95 13.95 0.25
C TYR A 22 -0.29 14.65 0.78
N LEU A 23 -1.44 13.96 0.85
CA LEU A 23 -2.64 14.56 1.41
C LEU A 23 -2.50 14.87 2.89
N TYR A 24 -1.86 13.99 3.67
CA TYR A 24 -1.56 14.23 5.07
C TYR A 24 -0.68 15.49 5.26
N HIS A 25 0.39 15.61 4.47
CA HIS A 25 1.29 16.76 4.55
C HIS A 25 0.65 18.06 4.04
N ALA A 26 -0.36 17.99 3.17
CA ALA A 26 -1.13 19.14 2.70
C ALA A 26 -2.19 19.64 3.69
N ALA A 27 -2.48 18.91 4.78
CA ALA A 27 -3.47 19.33 5.78
C ALA A 27 -2.99 20.57 6.54
N ASN A 28 -3.65 21.71 6.28
CA ASN A 28 -3.32 22.99 6.89
C ASN A 28 -3.71 23.08 8.39
N GLU A 29 -3.32 24.17 9.05
CA GLU A 29 -3.60 24.36 10.48
C GLU A 29 -5.10 24.41 10.79
N GLU A 30 -5.94 24.95 9.90
CA GLU A 30 -7.38 25.00 10.11
C GLU A 30 -7.98 23.59 10.19
N LEU A 31 -7.62 22.72 9.25
CA LEU A 31 -8.05 21.33 9.23
C LEU A 31 -7.57 20.58 10.47
N ARG A 32 -6.31 20.76 10.89
CA ARG A 32 -5.76 20.16 12.11
C ARG A 32 -6.39 20.71 13.40
N ARG A 33 -6.99 21.90 13.35
CA ARG A 33 -7.85 22.39 14.45
C ARG A 33 -9.22 21.73 14.43
N LYS A 34 -9.82 21.47 13.26
CA LYS A 34 -11.13 20.82 13.13
C LYS A 34 -11.07 19.32 13.46
N TYR A 35 -10.03 18.63 13.01
CA TYR A 35 -9.94 17.16 13.01
C TYR A 35 -8.68 16.66 13.73
N GLU A 36 -8.76 15.45 14.28
CA GLU A 36 -7.57 14.67 14.65
C GLU A 36 -7.12 13.89 13.40
N ILE A 37 -5.98 14.24 12.82
CA ILE A 37 -5.50 13.64 11.56
C ILE A 37 -4.20 12.90 11.85
N GLU A 38 -4.17 11.60 11.57
CA GLU A 38 -2.98 10.75 11.70
C GLU A 38 -2.67 10.02 10.40
N LEU A 39 -1.38 9.76 10.18
CA LEU A 39 -0.87 8.91 9.10
C LEU A 39 -0.12 7.75 9.74
N LEU A 40 -0.53 6.53 9.44
CA LEU A 40 0.07 5.32 10.00
C LEU A 40 0.80 4.53 8.90
N SER A 41 2.02 4.11 9.19
CA SER A 41 2.71 3.06 8.44
C SER A 41 1.99 1.71 8.60
N PRO A 42 2.30 0.69 7.76
CA PRO A 42 1.66 -0.62 7.88
C PRO A 42 1.96 -1.28 9.22
N LEU A 43 3.16 -1.05 9.77
CA LEU A 43 3.54 -1.54 11.09
C LEU A 43 2.77 -0.82 12.19
N GLU A 44 2.68 0.50 12.15
CA GLU A 44 1.91 1.26 13.14
C GLU A 44 0.43 0.87 13.10
N ALA A 45 -0.19 0.79 11.93
CA ALA A 45 -1.58 0.37 11.77
C ALA A 45 -1.81 -1.05 12.32
N ARG A 46 -0.90 -1.99 12.03
CA ARG A 46 -0.96 -3.38 12.52
C ARG A 46 -0.88 -3.48 14.03
N TYR A 47 -0.15 -2.58 14.70
CA TYR A 47 0.02 -2.56 16.15
C TYR A 47 -0.86 -1.51 16.86
N ASN A 48 -1.75 -0.82 16.15
CA ASN A 48 -2.59 0.23 16.72
C ASN A 48 -3.87 -0.36 17.37
N ARG A 49 -3.86 -0.46 18.70
CA ARG A 49 -5.01 -0.92 19.51
C ARG A 49 -6.25 -0.02 19.41
N ASN A 50 -6.05 1.24 19.03
CA ASN A 50 -7.08 2.27 18.99
C ASN A 50 -7.57 2.58 17.57
N LEU A 51 -7.18 1.79 16.56
CA LEU A 51 -7.54 2.05 15.17
C LEU A 51 -9.06 2.16 14.98
N ASN A 52 -9.82 1.32 15.68
CA ASN A 52 -11.29 1.32 15.67
C ASN A 52 -11.94 2.59 16.25
N HIS A 53 -11.19 3.49 16.90
CA HIS A 53 -11.71 4.78 17.39
C HIS A 53 -11.79 5.84 16.31
N SER A 54 -11.18 5.61 15.16
CA SER A 54 -11.25 6.51 14.02
C SER A 54 -12.68 6.57 13.48
N ASP A 55 -13.07 7.69 12.89
CA ASP A 55 -14.38 7.82 12.24
C ASP A 55 -14.26 7.77 10.73
N VAL A 56 -13.12 8.23 10.21
CA VAL A 56 -12.82 8.30 8.79
C VAL A 56 -11.56 7.51 8.49
N TYR A 57 -11.64 6.62 7.51
CA TYR A 57 -10.50 5.95 6.91
C TYR A 57 -10.25 6.49 5.51
N ILE A 58 -8.98 6.79 5.23
CA ILE A 58 -8.52 7.14 3.89
C ILE A 58 -7.47 6.13 3.44
N THR A 59 -7.77 5.38 2.38
CA THR A 59 -6.97 4.24 1.88
C THR A 59 -6.51 4.48 0.44
N THR A 60 -5.57 3.65 -0.01
CA THR A 60 -5.01 3.73 -1.38
C THR A 60 -5.02 2.40 -2.13
N HIS A 61 -5.18 1.28 -1.43
CA HIS A 61 -5.10 -0.09 -1.97
C HIS A 61 -6.25 -0.96 -1.47
N GLY A 62 -7.28 -0.38 -0.86
CA GLY A 62 -8.31 -1.13 -0.17
C GLY A 62 -7.81 -1.99 0.97
N GLU A 63 -6.67 -1.59 1.59
CA GLU A 63 -5.97 -2.32 2.65
C GLU A 63 -6.83 -2.55 3.90
N HIS A 64 -7.89 -1.76 4.06
CA HIS A 64 -8.91 -1.95 5.08
C HIS A 64 -10.29 -2.13 4.42
N VAL A 65 -11.02 -3.16 4.87
CA VAL A 65 -12.39 -3.40 4.40
C VAL A 65 -13.29 -2.24 4.84
N PRO A 66 -14.07 -1.63 3.93
CA PRO A 66 -15.00 -0.58 4.27
C PRO A 66 -15.96 -1.07 5.35
N ARG A 67 -16.04 -0.31 6.43
CA ARG A 67 -16.95 -0.63 7.54
C ARG A 67 -18.08 0.37 7.56
N ASN A 68 -19.30 -0.12 7.76
CA ASN A 68 -20.50 0.71 7.83
C ASN A 68 -20.47 1.71 9.01
N ASP A 69 -19.66 1.43 10.04
CA ASP A 69 -19.48 2.32 11.19
C ASP A 69 -18.44 3.43 10.96
N LYS A 70 -17.85 3.49 9.76
CA LYS A 70 -16.82 4.47 9.36
C LYS A 70 -17.26 5.20 8.10
N VAL A 71 -16.63 6.34 7.84
CA VAL A 71 -16.59 6.94 6.50
C VAL A 71 -15.32 6.42 5.81
N ASN A 72 -15.48 5.82 4.63
CA ASN A 72 -14.41 5.15 3.90
C ASN A 72 -14.13 5.92 2.62
N ILE A 73 -12.90 6.42 2.47
CA ILE A 73 -12.47 7.26 1.35
C ILE A 73 -11.31 6.58 0.63
N GLU A 74 -11.45 6.38 -0.67
CA GLU A 74 -10.40 5.79 -1.52
C GLU A 74 -9.71 6.85 -2.37
N LEU A 75 -8.40 7.01 -2.19
CA LEU A 75 -7.57 7.82 -3.10
C LEU A 75 -6.98 6.99 -4.23
N TRP A 76 -7.00 5.66 -4.10
CA TRP A 76 -6.32 4.73 -4.97
C TRP A 76 -4.83 5.06 -5.19
N HIS A 77 -4.18 4.42 -6.16
CA HIS A 77 -2.74 4.50 -6.38
C HIS A 77 -2.33 4.65 -7.86
N GLY A 78 -3.24 5.10 -8.72
CA GLY A 78 -2.90 5.52 -10.08
C GLY A 78 -3.99 5.31 -11.12
N PHE A 79 -3.75 5.82 -12.32
CA PHE A 79 -4.67 5.64 -13.44
C PHE A 79 -4.72 4.17 -13.90
N PRO A 80 -5.91 3.57 -14.06
CA PRO A 80 -6.04 2.15 -14.36
C PRO A 80 -5.72 1.87 -15.84
N LEU A 81 -4.50 1.46 -16.16
CA LEU A 81 -4.09 1.06 -17.52
C LEU A 81 -4.25 -0.43 -17.77
N LYS A 82 -4.05 -1.22 -16.72
CA LYS A 82 -4.06 -2.67 -16.70
C LYS A 82 -5.46 -3.17 -16.38
N GLY A 83 -5.83 -4.36 -16.87
CA GLY A 83 -6.96 -5.08 -16.31
C GLY A 83 -6.79 -5.25 -14.79
N MET A 84 -7.78 -4.84 -14.01
CA MET A 84 -7.77 -4.97 -12.54
C MET A 84 -9.15 -5.43 -12.07
N ALA A 85 -9.18 -6.13 -10.93
CA ALA A 85 -10.41 -6.65 -10.34
C ALA A 85 -11.24 -7.39 -11.41
N LYS A 86 -12.48 -6.99 -11.69
CA LYS A 86 -13.35 -7.66 -12.69
C LYS A 86 -12.79 -7.71 -14.10
N MET A 87 -11.88 -6.79 -14.42
CA MET A 87 -11.26 -6.69 -15.74
C MET A 87 -9.90 -7.40 -15.80
N ASP A 88 -9.43 -7.98 -14.70
CA ASP A 88 -8.25 -8.83 -14.65
C ASP A 88 -8.63 -10.26 -15.03
N LYS A 89 -8.01 -10.81 -16.08
CA LYS A 89 -8.32 -12.14 -16.62
C LYS A 89 -7.99 -13.29 -15.65
N GLN A 90 -7.21 -12.99 -14.62
CA GLN A 90 -6.75 -13.93 -13.61
C GLN A 90 -7.29 -13.52 -12.22
N GLU A 91 -8.43 -12.85 -12.15
CA GLU A 91 -9.12 -12.56 -10.90
C GLU A 91 -9.92 -13.79 -10.45
N GLU A 92 -9.80 -14.14 -9.17
CA GLU A 92 -10.50 -15.27 -8.56
C GLU A 92 -11.68 -14.80 -7.70
N ALA A 93 -11.64 -13.56 -7.21
CA ALA A 93 -12.74 -12.96 -6.47
C ALA A 93 -13.97 -12.78 -7.39
N SER A 94 -15.16 -13.11 -6.88
CA SER A 94 -16.39 -12.94 -7.65
C SER A 94 -16.70 -11.46 -7.90
N ASP A 95 -17.32 -11.17 -9.04
CA ASP A 95 -17.79 -9.82 -9.37
C ASP A 95 -18.69 -9.21 -8.28
N GLU A 96 -19.46 -10.05 -7.60
CA GLU A 96 -20.30 -9.64 -6.47
C GLU A 96 -19.47 -9.25 -5.25
N HIS A 97 -18.46 -10.05 -4.89
CA HIS A 97 -17.57 -9.73 -3.78
C HIS A 97 -16.87 -8.38 -4.02
N ILE A 98 -16.31 -8.19 -5.22
CA ILE A 98 -15.64 -6.94 -5.62
C ILE A 98 -16.65 -5.78 -5.57
N ARG A 99 -17.82 -5.93 -6.19
CA ARG A 99 -18.86 -4.89 -6.17
C ARG A 99 -19.26 -4.52 -4.74
N ASN A 100 -19.47 -5.51 -3.88
CA ASN A 100 -19.94 -5.29 -2.52
C ASN A 100 -18.93 -4.45 -1.74
N TYR A 101 -17.63 -4.77 -1.84
CA TYR A 101 -16.56 -3.96 -1.28
C TYR A 101 -16.67 -2.49 -1.74
N TRP A 102 -16.62 -2.26 -3.06
CA TRP A 102 -16.51 -0.92 -3.62
C TRP A 102 -17.80 -0.10 -3.50
N SER A 103 -18.95 -0.76 -3.45
CA SER A 103 -20.25 -0.11 -3.25
C SER A 103 -20.45 0.45 -1.84
N ASN A 104 -19.65 -0.02 -0.87
CA ASN A 104 -19.67 0.45 0.53
C ASN A 104 -18.65 1.55 0.82
N VAL A 105 -17.84 1.96 -0.16
CA VAL A 105 -16.95 3.12 -0.03
C VAL A 105 -17.78 4.40 -0.10
N ASP A 106 -17.56 5.38 0.76
CA ASP A 106 -18.33 6.63 0.75
C ASP A 106 -17.88 7.55 -0.39
N MET A 107 -16.55 7.64 -0.64
CA MET A 107 -15.98 8.51 -1.67
C MET A 107 -14.75 7.90 -2.36
N ILE A 108 -14.60 8.14 -3.67
CA ILE A 108 -13.45 7.73 -4.47
C ILE A 108 -12.89 8.97 -5.18
N MET A 109 -11.67 9.37 -4.86
CA MET A 109 -11.00 10.49 -5.56
C MET A 109 -10.50 10.03 -6.93
N SER A 110 -10.59 10.91 -7.92
CA SER A 110 -10.32 10.53 -9.30
C SER A 110 -9.70 11.60 -10.18
N TYR A 111 -9.08 11.13 -11.26
CA TYR A 111 -8.35 11.93 -12.22
C TYR A 111 -9.24 12.66 -13.24
N SER A 112 -10.23 11.95 -13.79
CA SER A 112 -11.07 12.42 -14.89
C SER A 112 -12.33 11.56 -15.04
N THR A 113 -13.23 11.95 -15.95
CA THR A 113 -14.37 11.12 -16.34
C THR A 113 -13.93 9.78 -16.95
N LEU A 114 -12.84 9.77 -17.71
CA LEU A 114 -12.30 8.53 -18.29
C LEU A 114 -11.82 7.57 -17.20
N TYR A 115 -11.12 8.09 -16.18
CA TYR A 115 -10.75 7.32 -15.00
C TYR A 115 -11.99 6.70 -14.36
N ASN A 116 -13.04 7.51 -14.11
CA ASN A 116 -14.25 7.02 -13.45
C ASN A 116 -14.85 5.84 -14.21
N THR A 117 -14.97 5.96 -15.54
CA THR A 117 -15.50 4.89 -16.39
C THR A 117 -14.64 3.62 -16.32
N ALA A 118 -13.32 3.74 -16.49
CA ALA A 118 -12.42 2.60 -16.50
C ALA A 118 -12.32 1.92 -15.13
N MET A 119 -12.20 2.71 -14.07
CA MET A 119 -12.16 2.22 -12.69
C MET A 119 -13.50 1.57 -12.30
N ASN A 120 -14.62 2.13 -12.75
CA ASN A 120 -15.94 1.56 -12.50
C ASN A 120 -16.14 0.20 -13.19
N ALA A 121 -15.61 0.03 -14.40
CA ALA A 121 -15.62 -1.27 -15.06
C ALA A 121 -14.82 -2.31 -14.25
N CYS A 122 -13.71 -1.91 -13.63
CA CYS A 122 -12.91 -2.79 -12.77
C CYS A 122 -13.64 -3.15 -11.47
N ASN A 123 -14.26 -2.18 -10.81
CA ASN A 123 -14.66 -2.31 -9.41
C ASN A 123 -16.18 -2.38 -9.17
N GLY A 124 -17.00 -1.81 -10.05
CA GLY A 124 -18.46 -1.70 -9.94
C GLY A 124 -18.96 -0.84 -8.78
N ALA A 125 -18.22 0.18 -8.38
CA ALA A 125 -18.70 1.22 -7.47
C ALA A 125 -19.94 1.95 -8.05
N ARG A 126 -20.58 2.81 -7.27
CA ARG A 126 -21.66 3.69 -7.72
C ARG A 126 -21.05 4.97 -8.29
N ILE A 127 -21.54 5.43 -9.43
CA ILE A 127 -20.93 6.57 -10.14
C ILE A 127 -20.89 7.86 -9.31
N HIS A 128 -21.85 8.06 -8.41
CA HIS A 128 -21.91 9.24 -7.53
C HIS A 128 -20.84 9.23 -6.43
N GLN A 129 -20.16 8.10 -6.18
CA GLN A 129 -19.05 8.01 -5.23
C GLN A 129 -17.77 8.62 -5.80
N TYR A 130 -17.66 8.82 -7.11
CA TYR A 130 -16.45 9.37 -7.71
C TYR A 130 -16.42 10.89 -7.69
N HIS A 131 -15.34 11.44 -7.16
CA HIS A 131 -15.07 12.87 -7.13
C HIS A 131 -13.84 13.17 -7.98
N ILE A 132 -14.05 13.85 -9.11
CA ILE A 132 -12.92 14.27 -9.96
C ILE A 132 -12.21 15.41 -9.25
N THR A 133 -11.00 15.13 -8.77
CA THR A 133 -10.16 16.00 -7.93
C THR A 133 -8.68 15.89 -8.26
N GLY A 134 -8.27 15.21 -9.33
CA GLY A 134 -6.86 14.82 -9.45
C GLY A 134 -6.43 13.99 -8.23
N VAL A 135 -5.12 13.87 -8.02
CA VAL A 135 -4.58 13.10 -6.90
C VAL A 135 -3.43 13.84 -6.20
N PRO A 136 -3.26 13.67 -4.86
CA PRO A 136 -2.31 14.45 -4.08
C PRO A 136 -0.85 14.35 -4.53
N ARG A 137 -0.41 13.14 -4.92
CA ARG A 137 1.00 12.93 -5.33
C ARG A 137 1.41 13.75 -6.55
N ASN A 138 0.46 14.13 -7.40
CA ASN A 138 0.73 14.89 -8.60
C ASN A 138 1.09 16.36 -8.30
N ASP A 139 0.67 16.89 -7.14
CA ASP A 139 1.09 18.22 -6.69
C ASP A 139 2.61 18.23 -6.41
N ALA A 140 3.17 17.13 -5.91
CA ALA A 140 4.58 17.01 -5.54
C ALA A 140 5.55 16.91 -6.74
N LEU A 141 5.06 16.53 -7.92
CA LEU A 141 5.88 16.46 -9.15
C LEU A 141 6.53 17.80 -9.50
N PHE A 142 5.90 18.90 -9.12
CA PHE A 142 6.32 20.25 -9.45
C PHE A 142 7.13 20.92 -8.35
N ALA A 143 7.49 20.18 -7.29
CA ALA A 143 8.30 20.72 -6.21
C ALA A 143 9.67 21.17 -6.74
N GLY A 144 10.01 22.45 -6.56
CA GLY A 144 11.25 23.03 -7.10
C GLY A 144 12.54 22.48 -6.48
N ASN A 145 12.44 21.61 -5.47
CA ASN A 145 13.55 21.01 -4.75
C ASN A 145 13.77 19.51 -5.09
N SER A 146 13.15 18.96 -6.14
CA SER A 146 13.28 17.52 -6.43
C SER A 146 14.72 17.03 -6.65
N ARG A 147 15.60 17.84 -7.28
CA ARG A 147 17.03 17.50 -7.43
C ARG A 147 17.79 17.57 -6.10
N ASP A 148 17.49 18.55 -5.25
CA ASP A 148 18.05 18.61 -3.90
C ASP A 148 17.62 17.40 -3.06
N ASN A 149 16.35 16.99 -3.17
CA ASN A 149 15.82 15.80 -2.52
C ASN A 149 16.50 14.55 -3.04
N LEU A 150 16.70 14.44 -4.36
CA LEU A 150 17.43 13.32 -4.95
C LEU A 150 18.86 13.23 -4.41
N THR A 151 19.56 14.36 -4.22
CA THR A 151 20.90 14.40 -3.60
C THR A 151 20.87 13.92 -2.15
N LYS A 152 19.82 14.22 -1.38
CA LYS A 152 19.66 13.73 0.00
C LYS A 152 19.40 12.23 0.05
N VAL A 153 18.61 11.72 -0.88
CA VAL A 153 18.26 10.30 -1.00
C VAL A 153 19.43 9.47 -1.53
N LEU A 154 20.19 10.03 -2.47
CA LEU A 154 21.39 9.43 -3.06
C LEU A 154 22.61 10.36 -2.89
N PRO A 155 23.23 10.44 -1.70
CA PRO A 155 24.36 11.35 -1.42
C PRO A 155 25.60 11.15 -2.31
N GLN A 156 25.71 9.98 -2.93
CA GLN A 156 26.75 9.65 -3.90
C GLN A 156 26.52 10.29 -5.28
N TRP A 157 25.29 10.67 -5.58
CA TRP A 157 24.96 11.46 -6.75
C TRP A 157 25.21 12.92 -6.40
N LYS A 158 26.05 13.56 -7.21
CA LYS A 158 26.33 14.99 -7.08
C LYS A 158 25.64 15.66 -8.25
N ASP A 159 24.74 16.59 -7.97
CA ASP A 159 24.04 17.37 -8.99
C ASP A 159 25.05 18.24 -9.77
N ALA A 160 25.67 17.63 -10.78
CA ALA A 160 26.22 18.34 -11.91
C ALA A 160 25.07 18.52 -12.91
N ALA A 161 25.09 19.55 -13.75
CA ALA A 161 24.05 19.89 -14.74
C ALA A 161 23.82 18.78 -15.80
N GLU A 162 23.35 17.62 -15.35
CA GLU A 162 23.20 16.34 -16.04
C GLU A 162 21.73 16.10 -16.34
N THR A 163 21.48 15.52 -17.51
CA THR A 163 20.18 14.94 -17.84
C THR A 163 19.96 13.73 -16.93
N VAL A 164 18.88 13.74 -16.16
CA VAL A 164 18.50 12.63 -15.28
C VAL A 164 17.39 11.82 -15.93
N ILE A 165 17.65 10.53 -16.17
CA ILE A 165 16.68 9.58 -16.71
C ILE A 165 16.25 8.64 -15.59
N PHE A 166 14.95 8.51 -15.35
CA PHE A 166 14.41 7.47 -14.46
C PHE A 166 13.99 6.26 -15.27
N PHE A 167 14.49 5.08 -14.93
CA PHE A 167 14.01 3.80 -15.43
C PHE A 167 13.11 3.14 -14.38
N MET A 168 11.83 3.03 -14.72
CA MET A 168 10.75 2.56 -13.85
C MET A 168 9.87 1.53 -14.59
N PRO A 169 10.38 0.31 -14.82
CA PRO A 169 9.60 -0.73 -15.47
C PRO A 169 8.51 -1.27 -14.53
N THR A 170 7.48 -1.87 -15.11
CA THR A 170 6.41 -2.52 -14.36
C THR A 170 6.89 -3.89 -13.83
N PHE A 171 6.49 -4.23 -12.61
CA PHE A 171 6.71 -5.56 -12.05
C PHE A 171 5.91 -6.63 -12.82
N ARG A 172 6.53 -7.78 -13.13
CA ARG A 172 5.90 -8.85 -13.94
C ARG A 172 5.30 -10.02 -13.15
N ASN A 173 5.46 -10.04 -11.83
CA ASN A 173 4.76 -11.02 -10.97
C ASN A 173 3.71 -10.29 -10.12
N SER A 174 2.65 -10.97 -9.69
CA SER A 174 1.65 -10.36 -8.79
C SER A 174 2.15 -10.38 -7.34
N ILE A 175 1.97 -9.26 -6.63
CA ILE A 175 2.29 -9.14 -5.19
C ILE A 175 1.21 -9.82 -4.34
N ILE A 176 -0.04 -9.79 -4.81
CA ILE A 176 -1.22 -10.30 -4.09
C ILE A 176 -1.36 -11.81 -4.28
N THR A 177 -0.93 -12.32 -5.43
CA THR A 177 -1.00 -13.73 -5.81
C THR A 177 0.38 -14.19 -6.31
N PRO A 178 1.26 -14.71 -5.43
CA PRO A 178 2.66 -15.00 -5.78
C PRO A 178 2.86 -15.96 -6.97
N ASP A 179 1.88 -16.82 -7.25
CA ASP A 179 1.91 -17.75 -8.40
C ASP A 179 1.49 -17.11 -9.74
N LYS A 180 0.97 -15.87 -9.71
CA LYS A 180 0.48 -15.16 -10.89
C LYS A 180 1.59 -14.43 -11.62
N LYS A 181 1.83 -14.85 -12.87
CA LYS A 181 2.67 -14.16 -13.85
C LYS A 181 1.83 -13.19 -14.67
N GLU A 182 2.18 -11.92 -14.63
CA GLU A 182 1.51 -10.86 -15.42
C GLU A 182 2.11 -10.72 -16.82
N GLY A 183 3.38 -11.12 -17.00
CA GLY A 183 4.09 -11.09 -18.29
C GLY A 183 5.36 -11.96 -18.28
N GLY A 184 6.07 -11.93 -19.40
CA GLY A 184 7.25 -12.75 -19.68
C GLY A 184 8.40 -11.91 -20.22
N LYS A 185 9.02 -11.07 -19.38
CA LYS A 185 10.25 -10.36 -19.76
C LYS A 185 11.28 -11.37 -20.26
N ASN A 186 11.99 -11.02 -21.33
CA ASN A 186 13.26 -11.68 -21.64
C ASN A 186 14.27 -11.27 -20.55
N PHE A 187 14.39 -12.09 -19.51
CA PHE A 187 15.28 -11.85 -18.35
C PHE A 187 16.78 -12.00 -18.69
N SER A 188 17.18 -11.88 -19.96
CA SER A 188 18.59 -11.88 -20.34
C SER A 188 19.34 -10.66 -19.80
N ASN A 189 18.63 -9.55 -19.58
CA ASN A 189 19.12 -8.34 -18.91
C ASN A 189 17.96 -7.54 -18.31
N LEU A 190 18.30 -6.59 -17.44
CA LEU A 190 17.38 -5.72 -16.71
C LEU A 190 16.39 -4.94 -17.61
N PHE A 191 16.85 -4.50 -18.79
CA PHE A 191 16.04 -3.69 -19.71
C PHE A 191 15.18 -4.53 -20.64
N GLY A 192 15.48 -5.83 -20.79
CA GLY A 192 14.82 -6.71 -21.75
C GLY A 192 15.23 -6.47 -23.22
N LEU A 193 16.29 -5.70 -23.45
CA LEU A 193 16.76 -5.33 -24.80
C LEU A 193 17.57 -6.46 -25.43
N SER A 194 17.37 -6.71 -26.73
CA SER A 194 17.95 -7.90 -27.39
C SER A 194 19.47 -7.81 -27.63
N ASP A 195 20.00 -6.61 -27.78
CA ASP A 195 21.39 -6.26 -28.11
C ASP A 195 22.12 -5.56 -26.94
N PHE A 196 21.64 -5.74 -25.71
CA PHE A 196 22.16 -5.05 -24.53
C PHE A 196 23.68 -5.24 -24.35
N ASN A 197 24.39 -4.11 -24.28
CA ASN A 197 25.81 -4.02 -24.00
C ASN A 197 26.08 -2.91 -22.98
N LYS A 198 26.36 -3.34 -21.75
CA LYS A 198 26.67 -2.46 -20.61
C LYS A 198 27.77 -1.45 -20.90
N SER A 199 28.88 -1.86 -21.54
CA SER A 199 30.01 -0.95 -21.79
C SER A 199 29.63 0.17 -22.76
N GLN A 200 28.88 -0.16 -23.81
CA GLN A 200 28.40 0.83 -24.78
C GLN A 200 27.35 1.77 -24.17
N LEU A 201 26.46 1.25 -23.32
CA LEU A 201 25.51 2.09 -22.59
C LEU A 201 26.25 3.06 -21.67
N LEU A 202 27.23 2.59 -20.89
CA LEU A 202 28.01 3.44 -19.99
C LEU A 202 28.79 4.53 -20.74
N GLU A 203 29.43 4.17 -21.86
CA GLU A 203 30.12 5.13 -22.72
C GLU A 203 29.17 6.21 -23.23
N PHE A 204 27.98 5.82 -23.71
CA PHE A 204 26.96 6.76 -24.16
C PHE A 204 26.46 7.69 -23.05
N LEU A 205 26.17 7.16 -21.85
CA LEU A 205 25.76 7.96 -20.70
C LEU A 205 26.86 8.96 -20.29
N GLN A 206 28.13 8.55 -20.36
CA GLN A 206 29.26 9.43 -20.07
C GLN A 206 29.42 10.54 -21.11
N LEU A 207 29.40 10.20 -22.40
CA LEU A 207 29.57 11.16 -23.50
C LEU A 207 28.48 12.23 -23.51
N ASN A 208 27.25 11.86 -23.15
CA ASN A 208 26.10 12.75 -23.15
C ASN A 208 25.78 13.37 -21.79
N ASN A 209 26.62 13.15 -20.77
CA ASN A 209 26.43 13.67 -19.41
C ASN A 209 25.06 13.30 -18.80
N ILE A 210 24.70 12.02 -18.90
CA ILE A 210 23.40 11.48 -18.47
C ILE A 210 23.58 10.63 -17.21
N THR A 211 22.77 10.89 -16.20
CA THR A 211 22.58 9.99 -15.06
C THR A 211 21.32 9.14 -15.27
N LEU A 212 21.47 7.82 -15.18
CA LEU A 212 20.37 6.85 -15.19
C LEU A 212 20.06 6.40 -13.75
N ILE A 213 18.80 6.54 -13.34
CA ILE A 213 18.29 6.14 -12.03
C ILE A 213 17.33 4.98 -12.22
N ILE A 214 17.71 3.82 -11.70
CA ILE A 214 16.91 2.60 -11.78
C ILE A 214 16.08 2.49 -10.50
N LYS A 215 14.75 2.46 -10.64
CA LYS A 215 13.80 2.20 -9.54
C LYS A 215 12.93 1.01 -9.92
N LEU A 216 13.20 -0.14 -9.31
CA LEU A 216 12.42 -1.36 -9.52
C LEU A 216 11.43 -1.57 -8.37
N HIS A 217 10.58 -2.58 -8.53
CA HIS A 217 9.81 -3.13 -7.43
C HIS A 217 10.73 -3.95 -6.49
N PRO A 218 10.55 -3.96 -5.16
CA PRO A 218 11.43 -4.70 -4.23
C PRO A 218 11.69 -6.17 -4.59
N PHE A 219 10.70 -6.89 -5.14
CA PHE A 219 10.91 -8.25 -5.62
C PHE A 219 11.83 -8.34 -6.85
N GLU A 220 11.71 -7.41 -7.80
CA GLU A 220 12.60 -7.31 -8.96
C GLU A 220 14.00 -6.84 -8.52
N GLU A 221 14.12 -5.92 -7.56
CA GLU A 221 15.41 -5.53 -6.98
C GLU A 221 16.16 -6.74 -6.42
N ASN A 222 15.47 -7.63 -5.69
CA ASN A 222 16.07 -8.85 -5.16
C ASN A 222 16.48 -9.83 -6.29
N TYR A 223 15.67 -9.94 -7.34
CA TYR A 223 15.97 -10.81 -8.49
C TYR A 223 17.20 -10.31 -9.27
N PHE A 224 17.28 -9.00 -9.51
CA PHE A 224 18.35 -8.35 -10.27
C PHE A 224 19.51 -7.85 -9.40
N ALA A 225 19.61 -8.26 -8.13
CA ALA A 225 20.57 -7.68 -7.18
C ALA A 225 22.02 -7.70 -7.69
N ASN A 226 22.46 -8.82 -8.28
CA ASN A 226 23.80 -8.96 -8.86
C ASN A 226 23.99 -8.03 -10.07
N GLU A 227 23.01 -7.98 -10.97
CA GLU A 227 23.07 -7.13 -12.17
C GLU A 227 23.06 -5.64 -11.80
N LEU A 228 22.25 -5.23 -10.83
CA LEU A 228 22.22 -3.87 -10.30
C LEU A 228 23.57 -3.49 -9.68
N GLN A 229 24.18 -4.40 -8.91
CA GLN A 229 25.51 -4.18 -8.34
C GLN A 229 26.56 -4.01 -9.44
N GLU A 230 26.49 -4.82 -10.49
CA GLU A 230 27.39 -4.71 -11.64
C GLU A 230 27.16 -3.41 -12.41
N LEU A 231 25.91 -2.99 -12.65
CA LEU A 231 25.55 -1.78 -13.39
C LEU A 231 25.89 -0.49 -12.63
N SER A 232 25.96 -0.54 -11.30
CA SER A 232 26.22 0.62 -10.46
C SER A 232 27.55 1.31 -10.81
N THR A 233 27.48 2.57 -11.24
CA THR A 233 28.64 3.39 -11.61
C THR A 233 28.44 4.85 -11.19
N GLN A 234 29.31 5.77 -11.64
CA GLN A 234 29.11 7.21 -11.49
C GLN A 234 27.97 7.77 -12.39
N ARG A 235 27.40 6.96 -13.28
CA ARG A 235 26.31 7.35 -14.20
C ARG A 235 25.04 6.52 -14.02
N ILE A 236 25.08 5.44 -13.24
CA ILE A 236 23.94 4.56 -13.02
C ILE A 236 23.78 4.36 -11.52
N TYR A 237 22.63 4.76 -11.00
CA TYR A 237 22.28 4.67 -9.59
C TYR A 237 21.01 3.83 -9.40
N THR A 238 20.93 3.11 -8.30
CA THR A 238 19.69 2.43 -7.88
C THR A 238 19.00 3.26 -6.80
N LEU A 239 17.72 3.56 -7.02
CA LEU A 239 16.83 4.14 -6.03
C LEU A 239 15.90 3.03 -5.52
N ASN A 240 15.75 2.88 -4.21
CA ASN A 240 14.84 1.92 -3.60
C ASN A 240 14.09 2.55 -2.43
N ASP A 241 13.09 1.84 -1.90
CA ASP A 241 12.22 2.38 -0.85
C ASP A 241 12.98 2.64 0.45
N LYS A 242 14.03 1.87 0.76
CA LYS A 242 14.89 2.10 1.93
C LYS A 242 15.65 3.42 1.86
N HIS A 243 16.09 3.84 0.67
CA HIS A 243 16.72 5.14 0.48
C HIS A 243 15.74 6.28 0.78
N LEU A 244 14.49 6.15 0.30
CA LEU A 244 13.41 7.12 0.52
C LEU A 244 12.99 7.17 2.00
N GLU A 245 12.74 6.02 2.62
CA GLU A 245 12.40 5.90 4.05
C GLU A 245 13.46 6.54 4.95
N LYS A 246 14.74 6.25 4.69
CA LYS A 246 15.86 6.83 5.47
C LYS A 246 15.91 8.35 5.35
N ALA A 247 15.49 8.91 4.21
CA ALA A 247 15.42 10.35 3.99
C ALA A 247 14.09 10.97 4.49
N GLY A 248 13.12 10.17 4.92
CA GLY A 248 11.79 10.63 5.30
C GLY A 248 10.97 11.17 4.12
N MET A 249 11.22 10.65 2.92
CA MET A 249 10.66 11.11 1.65
C MET A 249 9.85 10.02 0.96
N ASP A 250 9.01 10.42 0.01
CA ASP A 250 8.31 9.55 -0.95
C ASP A 250 8.91 9.70 -2.37
N LEU A 251 8.62 8.75 -3.26
CA LEU A 251 9.06 8.74 -4.64
C LEU A 251 8.79 10.06 -5.37
N TYR A 252 7.62 10.66 -5.16
CA TYR A 252 7.24 11.87 -5.90
C TYR A 252 8.02 13.11 -5.44
N ASP A 253 8.71 13.05 -4.29
CA ASP A 253 9.61 14.12 -3.84
C ASP A 253 10.86 14.23 -4.71
N VAL A 254 11.23 13.13 -5.38
CA VAL A 254 12.40 13.05 -6.25
C VAL A 254 12.04 12.85 -7.73
N LEU A 255 10.86 12.32 -8.06
CA LEU A 255 10.48 12.04 -9.46
C LEU A 255 10.48 13.29 -10.35
N GLY A 256 10.16 14.47 -9.78
CA GLY A 256 10.27 15.76 -10.48
C GLY A 256 11.70 16.13 -10.92
N SER A 257 12.73 15.42 -10.45
CA SER A 257 14.12 15.59 -10.89
C SER A 257 14.40 14.94 -12.26
N ALA A 258 13.55 14.02 -12.71
CA ALA A 258 13.74 13.30 -13.96
C ALA A 258 13.46 14.23 -15.16
N ASP A 259 14.44 14.36 -16.04
CA ASP A 259 14.33 15.06 -17.32
C ASP A 259 13.68 14.15 -18.38
N MET A 260 13.82 12.83 -18.25
CA MET A 260 13.14 11.83 -19.08
C MET A 260 12.71 10.62 -18.24
N LEU A 261 11.61 9.97 -18.65
CA LEU A 261 11.12 8.73 -18.05
C LEU A 261 11.22 7.56 -19.04
N LEU A 262 11.81 6.46 -18.57
CA LEU A 262 11.91 5.18 -19.26
C LEU A 262 11.00 4.17 -18.55
N THR A 263 9.98 3.64 -19.22
CA THR A 263 8.96 2.78 -18.59
C THR A 263 8.29 1.86 -19.61
N ASP A 264 7.16 1.22 -19.26
CA ASP A 264 6.44 0.27 -20.10
C ASP A 264 4.91 0.37 -19.93
N TYR A 265 4.31 -0.35 -18.98
CA TYR A 265 2.89 -0.41 -18.68
C TYR A 265 2.54 0.24 -17.34
N SER A 266 3.46 1.05 -16.80
CA SER A 266 3.31 1.63 -15.46
C SER A 266 2.41 2.85 -15.50
N SER A 267 1.48 2.96 -14.56
CA SER A 267 0.63 4.16 -14.43
C SER A 267 1.41 5.42 -14.05
N VAL A 268 2.68 5.30 -13.63
CA VAL A 268 3.53 6.46 -13.30
C VAL A 268 3.71 7.42 -14.47
N TYR A 269 3.71 6.93 -15.72
CA TYR A 269 3.86 7.84 -16.86
C TYR A 269 2.66 8.77 -16.99
N ILE A 270 1.46 8.32 -16.62
CA ILE A 270 0.24 9.13 -16.69
C ILE A 270 0.38 10.36 -15.81
N ASP A 271 0.91 10.18 -14.58
CA ASP A 271 1.20 11.29 -13.68
C ASP A 271 2.34 12.16 -14.25
N TYR A 272 3.40 11.54 -14.77
CA TYR A 272 4.55 12.23 -15.36
C TYR A 272 4.19 13.09 -16.59
N LEU A 273 3.10 12.78 -17.32
CA LEU A 273 2.62 13.61 -18.44
C LEU A 273 2.32 15.05 -18.02
N LEU A 274 2.02 15.30 -16.74
CA LEU A 274 1.81 16.66 -16.21
C LEU A 274 3.04 17.56 -16.35
N LEU A 275 4.24 16.97 -16.44
CA LEU A 275 5.50 17.71 -16.63
C LEU A 275 5.77 18.05 -18.11
N ASP A 276 5.02 17.48 -19.06
CA ASP A 276 5.26 17.55 -20.51
C ASP A 276 6.71 17.20 -20.93
N ARG A 277 7.32 16.25 -20.21
CA ARG A 277 8.69 15.78 -20.44
C ARG A 277 8.73 14.47 -21.26
N PRO A 278 9.86 14.16 -21.93
CA PRO A 278 10.03 12.94 -22.71
C PRO A 278 9.72 11.64 -21.95
N VAL A 279 9.07 10.71 -22.64
CA VAL A 279 8.80 9.35 -22.16
C VAL A 279 9.19 8.34 -23.25
N ILE A 280 9.91 7.29 -22.88
CA ILE A 280 10.31 6.20 -23.76
C ILE A 280 9.74 4.89 -23.20
N PHE A 281 9.16 4.06 -24.07
CA PHE A 281 8.48 2.83 -23.70
C PHE A 281 9.29 1.60 -24.14
N LEU A 282 9.48 0.62 -23.23
CA LEU A 282 10.07 -0.70 -23.51
C LEU A 282 9.02 -1.81 -23.39
N PRO A 283 8.11 -1.95 -24.37
CA PRO A 283 7.08 -2.97 -24.35
C PRO A 283 7.60 -4.35 -24.80
N THR A 284 8.71 -4.82 -24.21
CA THR A 284 9.46 -6.01 -24.66
C THR A 284 8.68 -7.33 -24.59
N ASP A 285 7.51 -7.33 -23.94
CA ASP A 285 6.66 -8.49 -23.70
C ASP A 285 5.16 -8.16 -23.84
N LEU A 286 4.81 -7.22 -24.73
CA LEU A 286 3.44 -6.68 -24.86
C LEU A 286 2.39 -7.74 -25.15
N ASP A 287 2.68 -8.68 -26.05
CA ASP A 287 1.74 -9.73 -26.43
C ASP A 287 1.45 -10.68 -25.24
N ASP A 288 2.48 -11.03 -24.49
CA ASP A 288 2.33 -11.83 -23.26
C ASP A 288 1.56 -11.04 -22.18
N TYR A 289 1.85 -9.75 -22.03
CA TYR A 289 1.16 -8.89 -21.07
C TYR A 289 -0.33 -8.75 -21.40
N ARG A 290 -0.66 -8.56 -22.69
CA ARG A 290 -2.04 -8.55 -23.21
C ARG A 290 -2.76 -9.87 -22.99
N ALA A 291 -2.08 -10.99 -23.23
CA ALA A 291 -2.66 -12.33 -23.07
C ALA A 291 -3.01 -12.60 -21.60
N ASN A 292 -2.09 -12.29 -20.68
CA ASN A 292 -2.18 -12.69 -19.27
C ASN A 292 -2.88 -11.65 -18.38
N ARG A 293 -2.35 -10.42 -18.30
CA ARG A 293 -2.88 -9.36 -17.43
C ARG A 293 -4.01 -8.58 -18.12
N GLY A 294 -3.83 -8.29 -19.40
CA GLY A 294 -4.74 -7.47 -20.20
C GLY A 294 -4.54 -5.96 -20.01
N LEU A 295 -4.91 -5.20 -21.03
CA LEU A 295 -4.92 -3.73 -21.04
C LEU A 295 -6.37 -3.23 -21.09
N LEU A 296 -6.66 -2.14 -20.39
CA LEU A 296 -7.99 -1.51 -20.43
C LEU A 296 -8.18 -0.65 -21.68
N PHE A 297 -7.07 -0.22 -22.30
CA PHE A 297 -7.10 0.70 -23.41
C PHE A 297 -6.23 0.21 -24.58
N GLU A 298 -6.81 0.27 -25.78
CA GLU A 298 -6.17 -0.09 -27.05
C GLU A 298 -6.47 0.98 -28.11
N PRO A 299 -5.62 1.12 -29.15
CA PRO A 299 -4.35 0.43 -29.34
C PRO A 299 -3.24 0.96 -28.41
N TYR A 300 -2.37 0.07 -27.88
CA TYR A 300 -1.26 0.44 -26.97
C TYR A 300 -0.44 1.65 -27.46
N ASP A 301 -0.09 1.70 -28.74
CA ASP A 301 0.71 2.77 -29.34
C ASP A 301 0.10 4.17 -29.18
N PHE A 302 -1.24 4.26 -29.21
CA PHE A 302 -1.94 5.53 -29.01
C PHE A 302 -1.87 5.98 -27.55
N TRP A 303 -2.05 5.04 -26.60
CA TRP A 303 -2.09 5.34 -25.17
C TRP A 303 -0.72 5.58 -24.56
N THR A 304 0.35 5.25 -25.28
CA THR A 304 1.75 5.42 -24.86
C THR A 304 2.43 6.50 -25.72
N PRO A 305 2.34 7.78 -25.32
CA PRO A 305 2.71 8.91 -26.15
C PRO A 305 4.24 9.16 -26.17
N GLY A 306 4.97 8.18 -26.69
CA GLY A 306 6.41 8.20 -26.86
C GLY A 306 6.88 7.08 -27.79
N PRO A 307 8.17 7.03 -28.11
CA PRO A 307 8.80 5.93 -28.84
C PRO A 307 8.64 4.61 -28.09
N LYS A 308 8.36 3.54 -28.84
CA LYS A 308 8.36 2.15 -28.36
C LYS A 308 9.60 1.49 -28.95
N ILE A 309 10.48 0.96 -28.11
CA ILE A 309 11.79 0.46 -28.53
C ILE A 309 12.05 -0.93 -27.98
N ASP A 310 12.83 -1.73 -28.70
CA ASP A 310 13.20 -3.11 -28.31
C ASP A 310 14.72 -3.40 -28.40
N THR A 311 15.51 -2.43 -28.88
CA THR A 311 16.97 -2.49 -28.92
C THR A 311 17.64 -1.34 -28.16
N GLN A 312 18.87 -1.57 -27.72
CA GLN A 312 19.75 -0.57 -27.11
C GLN A 312 20.15 0.50 -28.12
N LEU A 313 20.40 0.14 -29.38
CA LEU A 313 20.70 1.14 -30.41
C LEU A 313 19.55 2.15 -30.54
N GLU A 314 18.31 1.67 -30.66
CA GLU A 314 17.13 2.54 -30.70
C GLU A 314 16.96 3.36 -29.42
N LEU A 315 17.26 2.79 -28.25
CA LEU A 315 17.24 3.53 -26.99
C LEU A 315 18.19 4.73 -27.04
N GLN A 316 19.43 4.49 -27.46
CA GLN A 316 20.49 5.50 -27.51
C GLN A 316 20.17 6.59 -28.55
N ASP A 317 19.72 6.20 -29.74
CA ASP A 317 19.31 7.13 -30.80
C ASP A 317 18.10 7.97 -30.35
N THR A 318 17.13 7.35 -29.69
CA THR A 318 15.93 8.03 -29.16
C THR A 318 16.29 9.03 -28.07
N ILE A 319 17.18 8.67 -27.14
CA ILE A 319 17.67 9.59 -26.11
C ILE A 319 18.40 10.76 -26.76
N ALA A 320 19.29 10.51 -27.73
CA ALA A 320 20.00 11.57 -28.45
C ALA A 320 19.03 12.52 -29.16
N GLN A 321 18.00 12.00 -29.82
CA GLN A 321 16.95 12.82 -30.43
C GLN A 321 16.20 13.66 -29.40
N TYR A 322 15.88 13.12 -28.22
CA TYR A 322 15.23 13.90 -27.17
C TYR A 322 16.12 14.98 -26.54
N LEU A 323 17.44 14.79 -26.51
CA LEU A 323 18.38 15.82 -26.09
C LEU A 323 18.38 17.01 -27.07
N GLU A 324 18.19 16.75 -28.36
CA GLU A 324 18.11 17.79 -29.40
C GLU A 324 16.71 18.42 -29.52
N GLU A 325 15.66 17.61 -29.44
CA GLU A 325 14.26 18.02 -29.59
C GLU A 325 13.37 17.47 -28.44
N PRO A 326 13.39 18.08 -27.24
CA PRO A 326 12.57 17.63 -26.10
C PRO A 326 11.05 17.68 -26.35
N THR A 327 10.63 18.49 -27.33
CA THR A 327 9.23 18.64 -27.74
C THR A 327 8.74 17.53 -28.67
N TRP A 328 9.63 16.63 -29.12
CA TRP A 328 9.23 15.44 -29.87
C TRP A 328 8.18 14.67 -29.05
N TYR A 329 7.08 14.24 -29.68
CA TYR A 329 5.89 13.66 -29.03
C TYR A 329 5.09 14.57 -28.05
N SER A 330 5.40 15.86 -27.88
CA SER A 330 4.64 16.73 -26.95
C SER A 330 3.15 16.84 -27.30
N HIS A 331 2.80 16.78 -28.60
CA HIS A 331 1.40 16.77 -29.05
C HIS A 331 0.65 15.51 -28.58
N ASP A 332 1.27 14.34 -28.76
CA ASP A 332 0.72 13.05 -28.32
C ASP A 332 0.60 13.01 -26.79
N ARG A 333 1.63 13.49 -26.07
CA ARG A 333 1.60 13.61 -24.61
C ARG A 333 0.43 14.46 -24.14
N LYS A 334 0.22 15.63 -24.77
CA LYS A 334 -0.91 16.52 -24.46
C LYS A 334 -2.26 15.88 -24.79
N THR A 335 -2.34 15.08 -25.84
CA THR A 335 -3.56 14.34 -26.20
C THR A 335 -3.94 13.38 -25.07
N ILE A 336 -3.01 12.53 -24.63
CA ILE A 336 -3.26 11.58 -23.54
C ILE A 336 -3.46 12.28 -22.19
N LEU A 337 -2.70 13.35 -21.91
CA LEU A 337 -2.87 14.17 -20.72
C LEU A 337 -4.30 14.72 -20.61
N ASN A 338 -4.84 15.28 -21.69
CA ASN A 338 -6.19 15.86 -21.71
C ASN A 338 -7.31 14.81 -21.55
N LEU A 339 -7.07 13.56 -21.95
CA LEU A 339 -8.01 12.46 -21.72
C LEU A 339 -7.96 11.94 -20.28
N THR A 340 -6.78 11.95 -19.68
CA THR A 340 -6.50 11.30 -18.40
C THR A 340 -6.67 12.24 -17.21
N HIS A 341 -6.43 13.55 -17.39
CA HIS A 341 -6.46 14.55 -16.32
C HIS A 341 -7.47 15.67 -16.62
N LYS A 342 -8.49 15.80 -15.76
CA LYS A 342 -9.37 16.97 -15.77
C LYS A 342 -8.65 18.21 -15.23
N TYR A 343 -7.93 18.05 -14.12
CA TYR A 343 -7.11 19.11 -13.53
C TYR A 343 -5.64 18.80 -13.81
N GLN A 344 -4.94 19.81 -14.30
CA GLN A 344 -3.51 19.77 -14.63
C GLN A 344 -2.73 20.80 -13.80
N ASP A 345 -3.34 21.28 -12.71
CA ASP A 345 -2.75 22.21 -11.76
C ASP A 345 -2.18 21.48 -10.53
N GLN A 346 -1.55 22.24 -9.63
CA GLN A 346 -0.93 21.74 -8.40
C GLN A 346 -1.84 21.96 -7.18
N HIS A 347 -3.15 21.74 -7.35
CA HIS A 347 -4.15 22.00 -6.31
C HIS A 347 -5.00 20.77 -5.97
N SER A 348 -4.52 19.56 -6.27
CA SER A 348 -5.29 18.33 -6.06
C SER A 348 -5.55 18.10 -4.56
N SER A 349 -4.54 18.27 -3.72
CA SER A 349 -4.65 18.06 -2.28
C SER A 349 -5.63 19.05 -1.63
N ILE A 350 -5.61 20.32 -2.04
CA ILE A 350 -6.56 21.33 -1.54
C ILE A 350 -7.99 20.97 -1.97
N ARG A 351 -8.21 20.65 -3.25
CA ARG A 351 -9.52 20.25 -3.77
C ARG A 351 -10.05 18.98 -3.07
N ILE A 352 -9.19 18.03 -2.73
CA ILE A 352 -9.57 16.83 -1.97
C ILE A 352 -9.96 17.21 -0.54
N TRP A 353 -9.15 17.99 0.17
CA TRP A 353 -9.51 18.43 1.53
C TRP A 353 -10.80 19.24 1.57
N GLU A 354 -11.09 20.07 0.56
CA GLU A 354 -12.38 20.77 0.46
C GLU A 354 -13.57 19.82 0.29
N VAL A 355 -13.41 18.73 -0.47
CA VAL A 355 -14.44 17.70 -0.63
C VAL A 355 -14.64 16.95 0.69
N ILE A 356 -13.56 16.55 1.35
CA ILE A 356 -13.59 15.81 2.62
C ILE A 356 -14.19 16.69 3.74
N ASP A 357 -13.72 17.93 3.90
CA ASP A 357 -14.22 18.87 4.92
C ASP A 357 -15.71 19.11 4.72
N ARG A 358 -16.14 19.39 3.49
CA ARG A 358 -17.56 19.59 3.18
C ARG A 358 -18.39 18.35 3.51
N TYR A 359 -17.95 17.17 3.08
CA TYR A 359 -18.64 15.91 3.36
C TYR A 359 -18.79 15.68 4.87
N ILE A 360 -17.72 15.86 5.63
CA ILE A 360 -17.72 15.68 7.09
C ILE A 360 -18.68 16.68 7.74
N GLN A 361 -18.66 17.96 7.34
CA GLN A 361 -19.55 18.98 7.90
C GLN A 361 -21.02 18.72 7.58
N GLU A 362 -21.33 18.28 6.35
CA GLU A 362 -22.69 17.95 5.92
C GLU A 362 -23.24 16.68 6.60
N ASN A 363 -22.36 15.75 7.01
CA ASN A 363 -22.71 14.46 7.59
C ASN A 363 -22.27 14.31 9.05
N ASN A 364 -22.01 15.42 9.75
CA ASN A 364 -21.41 15.41 11.08
C ASN A 364 -22.24 14.57 12.08
N ASP A 365 -23.56 14.78 12.11
CA ASP A 365 -24.45 14.07 13.02
C ASP A 365 -24.50 12.55 12.72
N GLU A 366 -24.48 12.18 11.44
CA GLU A 366 -24.44 10.78 10.99
C GLU A 366 -23.12 10.11 11.38
N ILE A 367 -21.99 10.81 11.27
CA ILE A 367 -20.68 10.30 11.67
C ILE A 367 -20.66 10.02 13.19
N TYR A 368 -21.16 10.95 14.00
CA TYR A 368 -21.29 10.74 15.44
C TYR A 368 -22.26 9.60 15.76
N HIS A 369 -23.36 9.46 15.01
CA HIS A 369 -24.30 8.35 15.18
C HIS A 369 -23.65 6.98 14.88
N ARG A 370 -22.86 6.86 13.80
CA ARG A 370 -22.08 5.65 13.48
C ARG A 370 -21.10 5.30 14.60
N ARG A 371 -20.42 6.31 15.18
CA ARG A 371 -19.54 6.14 16.34
C ARG A 371 -20.29 5.61 17.56
N GLU A 372 -21.46 6.15 17.87
CA GLU A 372 -22.30 5.71 18.99
C GLU A 372 -22.77 4.26 18.82
N ILE A 373 -23.24 3.88 17.63
CA ILE A 373 -23.61 2.50 17.31
C ILE A 373 -22.40 1.56 17.49
N SER A 374 -21.23 1.95 17.00
CA SER A 374 -19.99 1.18 17.15
C SER A 374 -19.59 0.98 18.63
N LEU A 375 -19.81 1.99 19.47
CA LEU A 375 -19.61 1.88 20.92
C LEU A 375 -20.62 0.93 21.57
N GLN A 376 -21.91 1.05 21.26
CA GLN A 376 -22.95 0.17 21.78
C GLN A 376 -22.73 -1.29 21.36
N HIS A 377 -22.33 -1.52 20.11
CA HIS A 377 -22.00 -2.84 19.62
C HIS A 377 -20.83 -3.46 20.40
N ARG A 378 -19.80 -2.68 20.72
CA ARG A 378 -18.67 -3.13 21.54
C ARG A 378 -19.08 -3.45 22.97
N GLU A 379 -19.96 -2.66 23.57
CA GLU A 379 -20.51 -2.97 24.90
C GLU A 379 -21.26 -4.30 24.90
N LEU A 380 -22.07 -4.55 23.87
CA LEU A 380 -22.78 -5.83 23.72
C LEU A 380 -21.82 -6.99 23.51
N GLN A 381 -20.80 -6.83 22.66
CA GLN A 381 -19.75 -7.83 22.47
C GLN A 381 -19.05 -8.16 23.78
N GLN A 382 -18.76 -7.16 24.61
CA GLN A 382 -18.15 -7.38 25.92
C GLN A 382 -19.07 -8.17 26.87
N GLN A 383 -20.38 -7.91 26.86
CA GLN A 383 -21.36 -8.68 27.63
C GLN A 383 -21.44 -10.14 27.17
N ILE A 384 -21.43 -10.38 25.85
CA ILE A 384 -21.41 -11.74 25.29
C ILE A 384 -20.13 -12.47 25.70
N LYS A 385 -18.97 -11.82 25.58
CA LYS A 385 -17.67 -12.37 26.01
C LYS A 385 -17.66 -12.73 27.49
N HIS A 386 -18.19 -11.86 28.35
CA HIS A 386 -18.30 -12.16 29.78
C HIS A 386 -19.16 -13.40 30.04
N LYS A 387 -20.29 -13.53 29.34
CA LYS A 387 -21.15 -14.71 29.46
C LYS A 387 -20.47 -16.00 28.97
N ILE A 388 -19.70 -15.93 27.87
CA ILE A 388 -18.90 -17.07 27.39
C ILE A 388 -17.90 -17.49 28.47
N GLN A 389 -17.20 -16.52 29.07
CA GLN A 389 -16.25 -16.76 30.15
C GLN A 389 -16.92 -17.44 31.36
N GLU A 390 -18.10 -16.98 31.80
CA GLU A 390 -18.86 -17.62 32.89
C GLU A 390 -19.23 -19.08 32.58
N ILE A 391 -19.62 -19.39 31.33
CA ILE A 391 -19.96 -20.75 30.90
C ILE A 391 -18.72 -21.66 30.96
N ILE A 392 -17.56 -21.15 30.54
CA ILE A 392 -16.27 -21.85 30.63
C ILE A 392 -15.91 -22.14 32.10
N GLU A 393 -16.02 -21.14 32.97
CA GLU A 393 -15.71 -21.26 34.41
C GLU A 393 -16.63 -22.24 35.13
N GLN A 394 -17.87 -22.37 34.69
CA GLN A 394 -18.82 -23.37 35.21
C GLN A 394 -18.56 -24.79 34.66
N GLY A 395 -17.61 -24.96 33.74
CA GLY A 395 -17.26 -26.26 33.13
C GLY A 395 -18.23 -26.73 32.04
N HIS A 396 -19.12 -25.86 31.54
CA HIS A 396 -20.08 -26.19 30.48
C HIS A 396 -19.45 -26.10 29.08
N LEU A 397 -18.40 -26.89 28.83
CA LEU A 397 -17.50 -26.74 27.67
C LEU A 397 -18.21 -26.82 26.31
N ALA A 398 -19.20 -27.70 26.15
CA ALA A 398 -19.94 -27.83 24.90
C ALA A 398 -20.78 -26.56 24.58
N GLN A 399 -21.37 -25.95 25.60
CA GLN A 399 -22.13 -24.70 25.46
C GLN A 399 -21.21 -23.51 25.19
N ALA A 400 -20.03 -23.48 25.81
CA ALA A 400 -19.01 -22.47 25.52
C ALA A 400 -18.55 -22.55 24.06
N ASN A 401 -18.31 -23.77 23.55
CA ASN A 401 -17.94 -23.97 22.15
C ASN A 401 -19.02 -23.44 21.21
N GLU A 402 -20.28 -23.79 21.45
CA GLU A 402 -21.41 -23.31 20.64
C GLU A 402 -21.52 -21.78 20.67
N ALA A 403 -21.39 -21.15 21.84
CA ALA A 403 -21.45 -19.70 21.97
C ALA A 403 -20.29 -18.99 21.27
N ILE A 404 -19.09 -19.55 21.30
CA ILE A 404 -17.92 -19.05 20.56
C ILE A 404 -18.15 -19.15 19.05
N GLN A 405 -18.65 -20.28 18.56
CA GLN A 405 -18.95 -20.44 17.13
C GLN A 405 -20.02 -19.44 16.67
N GLN A 406 -21.10 -19.27 17.44
CA GLN A 406 -22.13 -18.27 17.15
C GLN A 406 -21.57 -16.84 17.12
N TYR A 407 -20.64 -16.52 18.03
CA TYR A 407 -19.96 -15.22 18.01
C TYR A 407 -19.18 -15.02 16.72
N LEU A 408 -18.36 -16.01 16.35
CA LEU A 408 -17.49 -15.97 15.17
C LEU A 408 -18.28 -15.93 13.84
N GLU A 409 -19.48 -16.49 13.80
CA GLU A 409 -20.36 -16.42 12.62
C GLU A 409 -20.91 -15.01 12.36
N SER A 410 -21.08 -14.21 13.40
CA SER A 410 -21.80 -12.93 13.33
C SER A 410 -20.92 -11.70 13.54
N ASN A 411 -19.67 -11.89 13.95
CA ASN A 411 -18.78 -10.80 14.34
C ASN A 411 -17.45 -10.84 13.58
N SER A 412 -16.82 -9.68 13.47
CA SER A 412 -15.41 -9.63 13.09
C SER A 412 -14.55 -10.42 14.09
N PRO A 413 -13.36 -10.88 13.67
CA PRO A 413 -12.40 -11.50 14.58
C PRO A 413 -12.19 -10.66 15.86
N ASP A 414 -11.92 -11.33 16.98
CA ASP A 414 -11.76 -10.70 18.30
C ASP A 414 -10.70 -11.47 19.10
N PRO A 415 -9.67 -10.80 19.65
CA PRO A 415 -8.57 -11.48 20.35
C PRO A 415 -9.06 -12.27 21.57
N ASP A 416 -10.06 -11.78 22.31
CA ASP A 416 -10.60 -12.46 23.49
C ASP A 416 -11.27 -13.77 23.09
N ILE A 417 -11.92 -13.83 21.94
CA ILE A 417 -12.60 -15.03 21.46
C ILE A 417 -11.59 -16.08 20.99
N PHE A 418 -10.53 -15.67 20.30
CA PHE A 418 -9.42 -16.58 20.00
C PHE A 418 -8.77 -17.12 21.29
N SER A 419 -8.63 -16.25 22.29
CA SER A 419 -8.12 -16.60 23.60
C SER A 419 -9.03 -17.63 24.30
N MET A 420 -10.33 -17.36 24.40
CA MET A 420 -11.33 -18.26 24.96
C MET A 420 -11.40 -19.60 24.21
N ASN A 421 -11.34 -19.58 22.88
CA ASN A 421 -11.36 -20.81 22.07
C ASN A 421 -10.11 -21.65 22.31
N GLY A 422 -8.93 -21.03 22.33
CA GLY A 422 -7.69 -21.73 22.64
C GLY A 422 -7.70 -22.33 24.06
N MET A 423 -8.19 -21.59 25.05
CA MET A 423 -8.36 -22.10 26.42
C MET A 423 -9.37 -23.27 26.49
N LEU A 424 -10.46 -23.20 25.74
CA LEU A 424 -11.44 -24.28 25.66
C LEU A 424 -10.85 -25.57 25.08
N HIS A 425 -9.98 -25.48 24.07
CA HIS A 425 -9.23 -26.62 23.56
C HIS A 425 -8.29 -27.21 24.61
N LEU A 426 -7.61 -26.39 25.42
CA LEU A 426 -6.78 -26.88 26.53
C LEU A 426 -7.61 -27.62 27.59
N LEU A 427 -8.79 -27.10 27.94
CA LEU A 427 -9.71 -27.76 28.88
C LEU A 427 -10.22 -29.10 28.34
N ASN A 428 -10.31 -29.25 27.02
CA ASN A 428 -10.61 -30.50 26.34
C ASN A 428 -9.37 -31.38 26.08
N ASN A 429 -8.21 -31.03 26.66
CA ASN A 429 -6.94 -31.74 26.53
C ASN A 429 -6.43 -31.82 25.06
N ASP A 430 -6.66 -30.77 24.29
CA ASP A 430 -6.18 -30.61 22.91
C ASP A 430 -5.25 -29.39 22.76
N PRO A 431 -3.97 -29.51 23.18
CA PRO A 431 -3.01 -28.41 23.09
C PRO A 431 -2.66 -28.00 21.66
N GLN A 432 -2.83 -28.87 20.67
CA GLN A 432 -2.49 -28.55 19.29
C GLN A 432 -3.53 -27.62 18.66
N GLU A 433 -4.81 -27.88 18.90
CA GLU A 433 -5.87 -26.96 18.46
C GLU A 433 -5.86 -25.64 19.26
N ALA A 434 -5.43 -25.67 20.52
CA ALA A 434 -5.20 -24.46 21.30
C ALA A 434 -4.12 -23.56 20.66
N ILE A 435 -2.96 -24.14 20.29
CA ILE A 435 -1.90 -23.41 19.59
C ILE A 435 -2.42 -22.79 18.29
N LYS A 436 -3.15 -23.54 17.46
CA LYS A 436 -3.73 -23.02 16.21
C LYS A 436 -4.65 -21.83 16.46
N SER A 437 -5.50 -21.91 17.48
CA SER A 437 -6.41 -20.82 17.85
C SER A 437 -5.66 -19.56 18.27
N PHE A 438 -4.67 -19.70 19.17
CA PHE A 438 -3.88 -18.55 19.62
C PHE A 438 -2.99 -17.97 18.51
N GLN A 439 -2.43 -18.82 17.64
CA GLN A 439 -1.66 -18.37 16.47
C GLN A 439 -2.53 -17.61 15.47
N ALA A 440 -3.75 -18.09 15.19
CA ALA A 440 -4.71 -17.38 14.36
C ALA A 440 -5.04 -16.01 14.97
N GLY A 441 -5.33 -15.96 16.28
CA GLY A 441 -5.53 -14.70 17.00
C GLY A 441 -4.33 -13.77 16.88
N HIS A 442 -3.12 -14.25 17.12
CA HIS A 442 -1.89 -13.45 17.09
C HIS A 442 -1.53 -12.95 15.67
N GLN A 443 -1.92 -13.68 14.62
CA GLN A 443 -1.78 -13.20 13.24
C GLN A 443 -2.62 -11.94 13.00
N HIS A 444 -3.85 -11.91 13.53
CA HIS A 444 -4.74 -10.75 13.44
C HIS A 444 -4.38 -9.64 14.45
N TYR A 445 -3.97 -10.01 15.66
CA TYR A 445 -3.73 -9.11 16.80
C TYR A 445 -2.32 -9.34 17.37
N PRO A 446 -1.26 -8.92 16.66
CA PRO A 446 0.11 -9.21 17.06
C PRO A 446 0.56 -8.44 18.32
N TRP A 447 -0.18 -7.39 18.67
CA TRP A 447 0.03 -6.57 19.86
C TRP A 447 -0.65 -7.12 21.11
N ASP A 448 -1.48 -8.16 20.98
CA ASP A 448 -2.26 -8.69 22.10
C ASP A 448 -1.38 -9.54 23.04
N GLU A 449 -1.19 -9.04 24.25
CA GLU A 449 -0.30 -9.66 25.23
C GLU A 449 -0.85 -10.96 25.83
N ASP A 450 -2.18 -11.13 25.88
CA ASP A 450 -2.86 -12.30 26.45
C ASP A 450 -2.73 -13.50 25.50
N LEU A 451 -2.92 -13.29 24.19
CA LEU A 451 -2.67 -14.31 23.16
C LEU A 451 -1.21 -14.80 23.18
N LEU A 452 -0.25 -13.88 23.34
CA LEU A 452 1.17 -14.21 23.46
C LEU A 452 1.49 -14.97 24.75
N TYR A 453 0.91 -14.55 25.88
CA TYR A 453 1.04 -15.27 27.14
C TYR A 453 0.48 -16.69 27.03
N ASN A 454 -0.71 -16.84 26.43
CA ASN A 454 -1.35 -18.13 26.26
C ASN A 454 -0.57 -19.06 25.31
N LEU A 455 0.04 -18.54 24.24
CA LEU A 455 1.01 -19.30 23.44
C LEU A 455 2.17 -19.80 24.29
N GLY A 456 2.77 -18.90 25.09
CA GLY A 456 3.83 -19.26 26.02
C GLY A 456 3.43 -20.37 27.00
N TYR A 457 2.22 -20.28 27.54
CA TYR A 457 1.63 -21.25 28.47
C TYR A 457 1.44 -22.63 27.84
N VAL A 458 0.90 -22.71 26.63
CA VAL A 458 0.72 -24.01 25.97
C VAL A 458 2.04 -24.65 25.58
N TYR A 459 3.00 -23.86 25.08
CA TYR A 459 4.34 -24.38 24.77
C TYR A 459 5.07 -24.87 26.02
N GLU A 460 4.93 -24.18 27.15
CA GLU A 460 5.41 -24.65 28.45
C GLU A 460 4.78 -26.00 28.83
N MET A 461 3.45 -26.13 28.67
CA MET A 461 2.70 -27.34 29.00
C MET A 461 3.11 -28.55 28.15
N ILE A 462 3.39 -28.37 26.86
CA ILE A 462 3.84 -29.46 25.98
C ILE A 462 5.36 -29.69 26.01
N GLY A 463 6.10 -28.92 26.81
CA GLY A 463 7.55 -29.08 27.02
C GLY A 463 8.45 -28.38 26.02
N ASP A 464 7.92 -27.54 25.11
CA ASP A 464 8.74 -26.68 24.24
C ASP A 464 9.13 -25.40 24.95
N LEU A 465 10.07 -25.53 25.90
CA LEU A 465 10.51 -24.43 26.75
C LEU A 465 11.16 -23.28 25.95
N LYS A 466 11.69 -23.57 24.76
CA LYS A 466 12.31 -22.54 23.91
C LYS A 466 11.24 -21.60 23.36
N LEU A 467 10.17 -22.15 22.77
CA LEU A 467 9.06 -21.34 22.28
C LEU A 467 8.30 -20.68 23.42
N ALA A 468 8.15 -21.35 24.57
CA ALA A 468 7.53 -20.77 25.76
C ALA A 468 8.23 -19.46 26.19
N VAL A 469 9.56 -19.50 26.37
CA VAL A 469 10.35 -18.30 26.73
C VAL A 469 10.24 -17.21 25.68
N GLN A 470 10.31 -17.57 24.39
CA GLN A 470 10.19 -16.59 23.30
C GLN A 470 8.86 -15.84 23.35
N HIS A 471 7.75 -16.56 23.53
CA HIS A 471 6.41 -15.95 23.58
C HIS A 471 6.18 -15.14 24.86
N TYR A 472 6.65 -15.60 26.02
CA TYR A 472 6.59 -14.80 27.25
C TYR A 472 7.44 -13.52 27.17
N GLN A 473 8.62 -13.57 26.54
CA GLN A 473 9.44 -12.37 26.33
C GLN A 473 8.81 -11.37 25.35
N GLU A 474 8.12 -11.86 24.32
CA GLU A 474 7.35 -10.99 23.42
C GLU A 474 6.15 -10.38 24.16
N SER A 475 5.37 -11.19 24.89
CA SER A 475 4.25 -10.71 25.72
C SER A 475 4.71 -9.62 26.70
N LEU A 476 5.86 -9.81 27.34
CA LEU A 476 6.43 -8.83 28.28
C LEU A 476 6.82 -7.52 27.60
N ARG A 477 7.31 -7.57 26.35
CA ARG A 477 7.64 -6.37 25.57
C ARG A 477 6.40 -5.57 25.16
N GLN A 478 5.26 -6.24 24.99
CA GLN A 478 3.99 -5.63 24.58
C GLN A 478 3.13 -5.19 25.78
N SER A 479 3.34 -5.76 26.97
CA SER A 479 2.53 -5.48 28.15
C SER A 479 2.81 -4.10 28.75
N SER A 480 1.75 -3.34 28.97
CA SER A 480 1.74 -2.14 29.82
C SER A 480 1.03 -2.36 31.17
N ARG A 481 0.48 -3.55 31.39
CA ARG A 481 -0.29 -3.94 32.58
C ARG A 481 0.64 -4.43 33.70
N PRO A 482 0.70 -3.77 34.87
CA PRO A 482 1.66 -4.11 35.93
C PRO A 482 1.56 -5.53 36.47
N ASP A 483 0.34 -6.06 36.58
CA ASP A 483 0.02 -7.41 37.02
C ASP A 483 0.51 -8.46 36.01
N MET A 484 0.23 -8.25 34.72
CA MET A 484 0.73 -9.11 33.64
C MET A 484 2.25 -9.10 33.57
N THR A 485 2.87 -7.92 33.71
CA THR A 485 4.33 -7.77 33.76
C THR A 485 4.94 -8.55 34.93
N ALA A 486 4.32 -8.52 36.12
CA ALA A 486 4.78 -9.30 37.27
C ALA A 486 4.69 -10.81 37.00
N LEU A 487 3.54 -11.28 36.50
CA LEU A 487 3.31 -12.68 36.14
C LEU A 487 4.33 -13.21 35.13
N LEU A 488 4.60 -12.44 34.07
CA LEU A 488 5.56 -12.80 33.02
C LEU A 488 7.00 -12.86 33.55
N ASN A 489 7.38 -11.94 34.43
CA ASN A 489 8.70 -11.98 35.06
C ASN A 489 8.87 -13.23 35.93
N ASP A 490 7.86 -13.61 36.71
CA ASP A 490 7.88 -14.83 37.53
C ASP A 490 7.99 -16.08 36.65
N LYS A 491 7.21 -16.16 35.57
CA LYS A 491 7.27 -17.25 34.58
C LYS A 491 8.64 -17.38 33.91
N LEU A 492 9.23 -16.26 33.49
CA LEU A 492 10.55 -16.26 32.87
C LEU A 492 11.66 -16.64 33.88
N ALA A 493 11.53 -16.22 35.15
CA ALA A 493 12.46 -16.60 36.21
C ALA A 493 12.41 -18.11 36.49
N SER A 494 11.20 -18.71 36.60
CA SER A 494 11.06 -20.15 36.85
C SER A 494 11.68 -20.99 35.72
N LEU A 495 11.45 -20.61 34.46
CA LEU A 495 11.98 -21.34 33.30
C LEU A 495 13.51 -21.25 33.17
N ASN A 496 14.12 -20.15 33.63
CA ASN A 496 15.58 -20.01 33.66
C ASN A 496 16.24 -20.88 34.73
N THR A 497 15.51 -21.24 35.80
CA THR A 497 16.02 -22.14 36.86
C THR A 497 15.90 -23.63 36.52
N THR A 498 15.22 -23.98 35.42
CA THR A 498 15.00 -25.38 34.97
C THR A 498 15.94 -25.80 33.82
N ARG A 499 16.82 -24.90 33.36
CA ARG A 499 17.96 -25.22 32.47
C ARG A 499 19.18 -25.60 33.28
#